data_AF-A0A1A9R8R8-F1
#
_entry.id   AF-A0A1A9R8R8-F1
#
_cell.length_a   1.000
_cell.length_b   1.000
_cell.length_c   1.000
_cell.angle_alpha   90.00
_cell.angle_beta   90.00
_cell.angle_gamma   90.00
#
_symmetry.space_group_name_H-M   'P 1'
#
loop_
_entity.id
_entity.type
_entity.pdbx_description
1 polymer ?
#
loop_
_entity_poly.entity_id
_entity_poly.type
_entity_poly.pdbx_seq_one_letter_code
_entity_poly.pdbx_strand_id
1 'polypeptide(L)'
;MRLTLFFSASMLIFSNAAIAQQSEGWPPRLFSESVQGCMAEFKENGAIAPSDAADTCRCMMGNVEREFTAAEFGYFIENRKAPGFLERFEETVAPCFE
;
A
#
# COMPACT_ATOMS: atom_id res chain seq x y z
N MET A 1 -3.34 37.17 24.99
CA MET A 1 -2.01 36.54 25.20
C MET A 1 -1.57 35.94 23.88
N ARG A 2 -0.40 36.35 23.37
CA ARG A 2 0.12 36.01 22.05
C ARG A 2 1.46 35.30 22.30
N LEU A 3 1.55 34.00 22.06
CA LEU A 3 2.78 33.24 22.20
C LEU A 3 3.47 33.15 20.83
N THR A 4 4.56 33.90 20.69
CA THR A 4 5.48 33.82 19.56
C THR A 4 6.54 32.79 19.91
N LEU A 5 6.65 31.70 19.15
CA LEU A 5 7.79 30.79 19.22
C LEU A 5 8.66 31.03 17.99
N PHE A 6 9.81 31.65 18.22
CA PHE A 6 10.93 31.69 17.30
C PHE A 6 11.61 30.31 17.31
N PHE A 7 11.60 29.61 16.18
CA PHE A 7 12.49 28.46 15.96
C PHE A 7 13.35 28.73 14.73
N SER A 8 14.65 28.73 14.97
CA SER A 8 15.73 29.10 14.06
C SER A 8 15.66 28.42 12.69
N ALA A 9 15.78 29.25 11.66
CA ALA A 9 16.17 28.83 10.32
C ALA A 9 17.65 28.39 10.34
N SER A 10 17.92 27.08 10.41
CA SER A 10 19.24 26.50 10.12
C SER A 10 19.13 24.98 9.93
N MET A 11 18.77 24.57 8.71
CA MET A 11 19.32 23.43 7.96
C MET A 11 18.36 23.07 6.82
N LEU A 12 18.32 23.94 5.82
CA LEU A 12 17.98 23.51 4.47
C LEU A 12 19.28 23.01 3.83
N ILE A 13 19.57 21.73 4.02
CA ILE A 13 20.33 20.98 3.02
C ILE A 13 19.35 19.96 2.46
N PHE A 14 18.56 20.46 1.51
CA PHE A 14 17.92 19.64 0.50
C PHE A 14 19.03 19.04 -0.37
N SER A 15 19.63 17.94 0.09
CA SER A 15 20.34 17.05 -0.81
C SER A 15 19.27 16.31 -1.60
N ASN A 16 18.94 16.89 -2.74
CA ASN A 16 18.26 16.24 -3.86
C ASN A 16 18.98 14.93 -4.21
N ALA A 17 18.48 13.86 -3.62
CA ALA A 17 18.41 12.55 -4.21
C ALA A 17 17.10 11.98 -3.64
N ALA A 18 15.94 12.07 -4.31
CA ALA A 18 15.71 11.56 -5.66
C ALA A 18 16.49 10.26 -5.93
N ILE A 19 16.71 9.46 -4.89
CA ILE A 19 16.61 8.02 -5.00
C ILE A 19 15.11 7.86 -4.71
N ALA A 20 14.18 7.86 -5.66
CA ALA A 20 14.12 6.87 -6.74
C ALA A 20 14.84 5.58 -6.33
N GLN A 21 14.70 5.19 -5.06
CA GLN A 21 15.02 3.86 -4.65
C GLN A 21 13.88 3.09 -5.28
N GLN A 22 14.15 2.64 -6.50
CA GLN A 22 13.67 1.39 -7.02
C GLN A 22 13.94 0.35 -5.92
N SER A 23 13.14 0.37 -4.85
CA SER A 23 12.99 -0.83 -4.06
C SER A 23 12.34 -1.78 -5.05
N GLU A 24 13.04 -2.86 -5.38
CA GLU A 24 12.57 -3.88 -6.33
C GLU A 24 11.24 -4.52 -5.92
N GLY A 25 10.70 -4.14 -4.76
CA GLY A 25 9.38 -4.47 -4.24
C GLY A 25 9.08 -3.66 -2.99
N TRP A 26 7.99 -4.02 -2.32
CA TRP A 26 7.60 -3.52 -1.01
C TRP A 26 8.57 -4.03 0.07
N PRO A 27 8.75 -3.31 1.18
CA PRO A 27 9.44 -3.88 2.35
C PRO A 27 8.75 -5.20 2.75
N PRO A 28 9.49 -6.29 3.04
CA PRO A 28 8.90 -7.60 3.34
C PRO A 28 7.86 -7.56 4.48
N ARG A 29 8.08 -6.66 5.45
CA ARG A 29 7.15 -6.41 6.54
C ARG A 29 5.82 -5.84 6.05
N LEU A 30 5.84 -4.87 5.14
CA LEU A 30 4.65 -4.25 4.58
C LEU A 30 3.84 -5.27 3.75
N PHE A 31 4.53 -6.09 2.96
CA PHE A 31 3.89 -7.17 2.21
C PHE A 31 3.19 -8.17 3.15
N SER A 32 3.90 -8.65 4.17
CA SER A 32 3.35 -9.59 5.15
C SER A 32 2.16 -9.01 5.93
N GLU A 33 2.24 -7.76 6.36
CA GLU A 33 1.15 -7.06 7.06
C GLU A 33 -0.06 -6.88 6.14
N SER A 34 0.16 -6.56 4.86
CA SER A 34 -0.93 -6.42 3.87
C SER A 34 -1.63 -7.74 3.58
N VAL A 35 -0.88 -8.84 3.45
CA VAL A 35 -1.46 -10.19 3.30
C VAL A 35 -2.31 -10.57 4.51
N GLN A 36 -1.83 -10.28 5.73
CA GLN A 36 -2.58 -10.55 6.95
C GLN A 36 -3.88 -9.73 7.04
N GLY A 37 -3.82 -8.44 6.69
CA GLY A 37 -5.00 -7.58 6.61
C GLY A 37 -6.04 -8.10 5.61
N CYS A 38 -5.60 -8.47 4.41
CA CYS A 38 -6.45 -9.10 3.40
C CYS A 38 -7.15 -10.37 3.92
N MET A 39 -6.41 -11.26 4.60
CA MET A 39 -6.99 -12.48 5.16
C MET A 39 -8.02 -12.19 6.25
N ALA A 40 -7.78 -11.16 7.08
CA ALA A 40 -8.74 -10.73 8.09
C ALA A 40 -10.04 -10.22 7.45
N GLU A 41 -9.94 -9.42 6.39
CA GLU A 41 -11.10 -8.92 5.64
C GLU A 41 -11.91 -10.06 5.00
N PHE A 42 -11.27 -11.06 4.41
CA PHE A 42 -12.00 -12.22 3.88
C PHE A 42 -12.69 -13.04 4.96
N LYS A 43 -12.06 -13.17 6.13
CA LYS A 43 -12.66 -13.85 7.28
C LYS A 43 -13.90 -13.12 7.79
N GLU A 44 -13.87 -11.79 7.82
CA GLU A 44 -14.99 -10.98 8.30
C GLU A 44 -16.15 -10.94 7.29
N ASN A 45 -15.83 -10.88 5.99
CA ASN A 45 -16.84 -10.75 4.93
C ASN A 45 -17.32 -12.09 4.36
N GLY A 46 -16.65 -13.20 4.67
CA GLY A 46 -17.01 -14.54 4.18
C GLY A 46 -16.94 -14.71 2.66
N ALA A 47 -16.14 -13.87 1.97
CA ALA A 47 -16.13 -13.80 0.51
C ALA A 47 -15.41 -14.99 -0.15
N ILE A 48 -14.48 -15.65 0.56
CA ILE A 48 -13.71 -16.80 0.09
C ILE A 48 -13.62 -17.85 1.22
N ALA A 49 -13.49 -19.13 0.87
CA ALA A 49 -13.19 -20.18 1.82
C ALA A 49 -11.87 -19.89 2.58
N PRO A 50 -11.80 -20.10 3.90
CA PRO A 50 -10.59 -19.79 4.68
C PRO A 50 -9.31 -20.50 4.21
N SER A 51 -9.44 -21.68 3.59
CA SER A 51 -8.31 -22.41 3.01
C SER A 51 -7.67 -21.69 1.84
N ASP A 52 -8.46 -20.93 1.09
CA ASP A 52 -8.06 -20.33 -0.19
C ASP A 52 -7.67 -18.85 0.01
N ALA A 53 -8.14 -18.24 1.11
CA ALA A 53 -7.85 -16.85 1.46
C ALA A 53 -6.36 -16.51 1.52
N ALA A 54 -5.52 -17.43 2.00
CA ALA A 54 -4.08 -17.19 2.07
C ALA A 54 -3.42 -17.08 0.69
N ASP A 55 -3.82 -17.94 -0.25
CA ASP A 55 -3.25 -17.98 -1.60
C ASP A 55 -3.81 -16.84 -2.45
N THR A 56 -5.12 -16.56 -2.35
CA THR A 56 -5.72 -15.38 -2.98
C THR A 56 -5.07 -14.10 -2.48
N CYS A 57 -4.90 -13.91 -1.18
CA CYS A 57 -4.28 -12.69 -0.64
C CYS A 57 -2.82 -12.52 -1.07
N ARG A 58 -2.04 -13.61 -1.14
CA ARG A 58 -0.68 -13.55 -1.68
C ARG A 58 -0.66 -13.17 -3.16
N CYS A 59 -1.57 -13.74 -3.96
CA CYS A 59 -1.71 -13.36 -5.36
C CYS A 59 -2.06 -11.88 -5.51
N MET A 60 -3.07 -11.40 -4.76
CA MET A 60 -3.50 -10.00 -4.81
C MET A 60 -2.35 -9.06 -4.44
N MET A 61 -1.71 -9.27 -3.30
CA MET A 61 -0.63 -8.38 -2.85
C MET A 61 0.59 -8.46 -3.76
N GLY A 62 0.89 -9.62 -4.35
CA GLY A 62 1.95 -9.77 -5.33
C GLY A 62 1.66 -9.09 -6.67
N ASN A 63 0.39 -9.03 -7.10
CA ASN A 63 0.02 -8.26 -8.28
C ASN A 63 0.06 -6.76 -7.98
N VAL A 64 -0.42 -6.35 -6.81
CA VAL A 64 -0.42 -4.95 -6.39
C VAL A 64 1.00 -4.41 -6.19
N GLU A 65 1.91 -5.20 -5.63
CA GLU A 65 3.33 -4.83 -5.51
C GLU A 65 4.00 -4.61 -6.88
N ARG A 66 3.61 -5.38 -7.90
CA ARG A 66 4.14 -5.25 -9.26
C ARG A 66 3.58 -4.04 -10.00
N GLU A 67 2.31 -3.73 -9.80
CA GLU A 67 1.62 -2.66 -10.53
C GLU A 67 1.75 -1.29 -9.84
N PHE A 68 1.82 -1.27 -8.51
CA PHE A 68 1.75 -0.04 -7.73
C PHE A 68 2.99 0.19 -6.88
N THR A 69 3.39 1.45 -6.81
CA THR A 69 4.38 1.87 -5.81
C THR A 69 3.80 1.75 -4.40
N ALA A 70 4.66 1.52 -3.40
CA ALA A 70 4.24 1.51 -2.00
C ALA A 70 3.58 2.84 -1.57
N ALA A 71 3.98 3.97 -2.16
CA ALA A 71 3.40 5.28 -1.88
C ALA A 71 1.97 5.42 -2.43
N GLU A 72 1.71 4.96 -3.66
CA GLU A 72 0.36 4.96 -4.23
C GLU A 72 -0.59 4.05 -3.46
N PHE A 73 -0.12 2.85 -3.10
CA PHE A 73 -0.90 1.91 -2.30
C PHE A 73 -1.21 2.46 -0.91
N GLY A 74 -0.20 3.02 -0.22
CA GLY A 74 -0.40 3.68 1.07
C GLY A 74 -1.40 4.84 0.99
N TYR A 75 -1.28 5.68 -0.03
CA TYR A 75 -2.23 6.76 -0.28
C TYR A 75 -3.67 6.24 -0.48
N PHE A 76 -3.85 5.14 -1.21
CA PHE A 76 -5.16 4.52 -1.39
C PHE A 76 -5.72 3.95 -0.09
N ILE A 77 -4.92 3.26 0.73
CA ILE A 77 -5.38 2.74 2.03
C ILE A 77 -5.89 3.88 2.91
N GLU A 78 -5.13 4.96 3.00
CA GLU A 78 -5.46 6.09 3.89
C GLU A 78 -6.68 6.88 3.41
N ASN A 79 -6.80 7.10 2.09
CA ASN A 79 -7.76 8.05 1.55
C ASN A 79 -8.94 7.41 0.80
N ARG A 80 -8.83 6.12 0.45
CA ARG A 80 -9.75 5.34 -0.40
C ARG A 80 -10.18 6.06 -1.69
N LYS A 81 -9.38 7.02 -2.15
CA LYS A 81 -9.72 7.96 -3.21
C LYS A 81 -8.48 8.34 -4.01
N ALA A 82 -8.00 7.40 -4.80
CA ALA A 82 -7.04 7.70 -5.86
C ALA A 82 -7.77 7.56 -7.21
N PRO A 83 -7.83 8.64 -8.03
CA PRO A 83 -8.47 8.59 -9.35
C PRO A 83 -7.88 7.47 -10.20
N GLY A 84 -8.74 6.60 -10.75
CA GLY A 84 -8.32 5.45 -11.56
C GLY A 84 -7.51 4.38 -10.80
N PHE A 85 -7.33 4.51 -9.48
CA PHE A 85 -6.68 3.46 -8.69
C PHE A 85 -7.61 2.27 -8.50
N LEU A 86 -8.87 2.50 -8.13
CA LEU A 86 -9.80 1.40 -7.84
C LEU A 86 -10.02 0.52 -9.07
N GLU A 87 -10.23 1.13 -10.24
CA GLU A 87 -10.38 0.42 -11.51
C GLU A 87 -9.13 -0.41 -11.85
N ARG A 88 -7.94 0.21 -11.82
CA ARG A 88 -6.68 -0.52 -12.05
C ARG A 88 -6.43 -1.60 -11.00
N PHE A 89 -6.79 -1.36 -9.74
CA PHE A 89 -6.65 -2.32 -8.66
C PHE A 89 -7.53 -3.54 -8.91
N GLU A 90 -8.81 -3.33 -9.26
CA GLU A 90 -9.76 -4.39 -9.60
C GLU A 90 -9.26 -5.23 -10.77
N GLU A 91 -8.77 -4.60 -11.85
CA GLU A 91 -8.15 -5.29 -12.99
C GLU A 91 -6.90 -6.08 -12.59
N THR A 92 -6.07 -5.51 -11.71
CA THR A 92 -4.83 -6.11 -11.22
C THR A 92 -5.08 -7.37 -10.38
N VAL A 93 -6.16 -7.37 -9.60
CA VAL A 93 -6.46 -8.48 -8.67
C VAL A 93 -7.47 -9.48 -9.21
N ALA A 94 -8.25 -9.13 -10.24
CA ALA A 94 -9.26 -10.01 -10.85
C ALA A 94 -8.77 -11.45 -11.14
N PRO A 95 -7.57 -11.67 -11.73
CA PRO A 95 -7.07 -13.02 -12.02
C PRO A 95 -6.83 -13.89 -10.78
N CYS A 96 -6.79 -13.31 -9.57
CA CYS A 96 -6.61 -14.06 -8.32
C CYS A 96 -7.90 -14.74 -7.82
N PHE A 97 -9.03 -14.48 -8.49
CA PHE A 97 -10.35 -15.00 -8.14
C PHE A 97 -10.94 -15.92 -9.22
N GLU A 98 -10.16 -16.23 -10.27
CA GLU A 98 -10.55 -17.12 -11.39
C GLU A 98 -10.21 -18.59 -11.14
#